data_AF-A0AB36EIW5-F1
#
_entry.id   AF-A0AB36EIW5-F1
#
_cell.length_a   1.000
_cell.length_b   1.000
_cell.length_c   1.000
_cell.angle_alpha   90.00
_cell.angle_beta   90.00
_cell.angle_gamma   90.00
#
_symmetry.space_group_name_H-M   'P 1'
#
loop_
_entity.id
_entity.type
_entity.pdbx_description
1 polymer ?
#
loop_
_entity_poly.entity_id
_entity_poly.type
_entity_poly.pdbx_seq_one_letter_code
_entity_poly.pdbx_strand_id
1 'polypeptide(L)'
;MTTGTDADPNKNKKMNDIILSYISYITSTHFASGAAGAVVRYATSKDKNLKENIAGGIAGALTASYVTPLITSILSIDESSRSASGIAFVLGLIGLYLTEALVRIIANYSKHPVIPTAISLEGIATAINVSAELSNNNNNKQDNEDDNNRTDGKSAQ
;
A
#
# COMPACT_ATOMS: atom_id res chain seq x y z
N MET A 1 -5.81 -32.48 45.83
CA MET A 1 -7.08 -32.22 45.11
C MET A 1 -6.79 -31.18 44.05
N THR A 2 -7.03 -31.54 42.79
CA THR A 2 -6.62 -30.85 41.57
C THR A 2 -7.37 -29.54 41.38
N THR A 3 -6.65 -28.46 41.08
CA THR A 3 -7.20 -27.17 40.61
C THR A 3 -7.74 -27.34 39.20
N GLY A 4 -9.03 -27.67 39.08
CA GLY A 4 -9.76 -27.66 37.83
C GLY A 4 -10.18 -26.24 37.48
N THR A 5 -9.36 -25.54 36.70
CA THR A 5 -9.77 -24.28 36.06
C THR A 5 -10.57 -24.68 34.82
N ASP A 6 -11.85 -24.97 34.99
CA ASP A 6 -12.77 -25.28 33.90
C ASP A 6 -13.00 -24.01 33.06
N ALA A 7 -12.15 -23.81 32.06
CA ALA A 7 -12.33 -22.76 31.07
C ALA A 7 -13.56 -23.11 30.23
N ASP A 8 -14.67 -22.39 30.46
CA ASP A 8 -15.93 -22.56 29.72
C ASP A 8 -15.69 -22.38 28.19
N PRO A 9 -15.81 -23.46 27.39
CA PRO A 9 -15.52 -23.41 25.95
C PRO A 9 -16.50 -22.51 25.18
N ASN A 10 -17.67 -22.17 25.75
CA ASN A 10 -18.63 -21.28 25.10
C ASN A 10 -18.23 -19.81 25.17
N LYS A 11 -17.45 -19.39 26.16
CA LYS A 11 -17.01 -17.99 26.30
C LYS A 11 -16.11 -17.58 25.14
N ASN A 12 -15.18 -18.46 24.76
CA ASN A 12 -14.26 -18.23 23.64
C ASN A 12 -15.00 -18.19 22.29
N LYS A 13 -16.02 -19.04 22.12
CA LYS A 13 -16.84 -19.07 20.91
C LYS A 13 -17.66 -17.80 20.75
N LYS A 14 -18.32 -17.35 21.83
CA LYS A 14 -19.13 -16.13 21.85
C LYS A 14 -18.29 -14.88 21.56
N MET A 15 -17.06 -14.84 22.09
CA MET A 15 -16.14 -13.72 21.88
C MET A 15 -15.61 -13.69 20.44
N ASN A 16 -15.31 -14.85 19.85
CA ASN A 16 -14.93 -14.94 18.45
C ASN A 16 -16.09 -14.56 17.51
N ASP A 17 -17.32 -14.98 17.79
CA ASP A 17 -18.48 -14.62 16.97
C ASP A 17 -18.75 -13.11 16.99
N ILE A 18 -18.55 -12.45 18.13
CA ILE A 18 -18.67 -10.98 18.24
C ILE A 18 -17.56 -10.28 17.46
N ILE A 19 -16.31 -10.76 17.55
CA ILE A 19 -15.20 -10.17 16.80
C ILE A 19 -15.41 -10.37 15.30
N LEU A 20 -15.83 -11.56 14.87
CA LEU A 20 -16.16 -11.87 13.48
C LEU A 20 -17.34 -11.04 12.98
N SER A 21 -18.39 -10.85 13.78
CA SER A 21 -19.52 -10.00 13.41
C SER A 21 -19.11 -8.54 13.33
N TYR A 22 -18.25 -8.06 14.24
CA TYR A 22 -17.80 -6.68 14.25
C TYR A 22 -16.86 -6.39 13.07
N ILE A 23 -15.92 -7.30 12.78
CA ILE A 23 -15.07 -7.23 11.59
C ILE A 23 -15.93 -7.27 10.33
N SER A 24 -16.92 -8.19 10.25
CA SER A 24 -17.85 -8.31 9.12
C SER A 24 -18.81 -7.12 8.98
N TYR A 25 -19.06 -6.38 10.06
CA TYR A 25 -19.91 -5.19 10.08
C TYR A 25 -19.13 -3.92 9.69
N ILE A 26 -17.89 -3.77 10.17
CA ILE A 26 -17.01 -2.65 9.82
C ILE A 26 -16.52 -2.78 8.38
N THR A 27 -16.39 -4.00 7.87
CA THR A 27 -16.18 -4.24 6.45
C THR A 27 -17.50 -4.04 5.70
N SER A 28 -17.85 -2.77 5.42
CA SER A 28 -18.56 -2.50 4.18
C SER A 28 -17.80 -3.25 3.08
N THR A 29 -18.50 -4.05 2.27
CA THR A 29 -17.85 -4.84 1.21
C THR A 29 -16.95 -3.97 0.34
N HIS A 30 -17.28 -2.68 0.20
CA HIS A 30 -16.48 -1.68 -0.49
C HIS A 30 -15.22 -1.26 0.29
N PHE A 31 -15.29 -1.09 1.62
CA PHE A 31 -14.12 -0.85 2.46
C PHE A 31 -13.12 -2.00 2.36
N ALA A 32 -13.59 -3.24 2.52
CA ALA A 32 -12.75 -4.43 2.42
C ALA A 32 -12.11 -4.55 1.03
N SER A 33 -12.90 -4.31 -0.02
CA SER A 33 -12.42 -4.32 -1.38
C SER A 33 -11.36 -3.23 -1.63
N GLY A 34 -11.57 -2.02 -1.11
CA GLY A 34 -10.57 -0.96 -1.18
C GLY A 34 -9.29 -1.27 -0.39
N ALA A 35 -9.42 -1.84 0.81
CA ALA A 35 -8.29 -2.29 1.63
C ALA A 35 -7.51 -3.42 0.95
N ALA A 36 -8.17 -4.35 0.25
CA ALA A 36 -7.52 -5.38 -0.55
C ALA A 36 -6.63 -4.78 -1.65
N GLY A 37 -7.02 -3.64 -2.23
CA GLY A 37 -6.18 -2.86 -3.15
C GLY A 37 -4.83 -2.48 -2.53
N ALA A 38 -4.82 -2.09 -1.26
CA ALA A 38 -3.59 -1.77 -0.53
C ALA A 38 -2.68 -2.99 -0.31
N VAL A 39 -3.27 -4.16 -0.06
CA VAL A 39 -2.52 -5.41 0.06
C VAL A 39 -1.87 -5.77 -1.27
N VAL A 40 -2.61 -5.67 -2.38
CA VAL A 40 -2.08 -5.91 -3.73
C VAL A 40 -0.97 -4.92 -4.07
N ARG A 41 -1.15 -3.64 -3.73
CA ARG A 41 -0.11 -2.62 -3.93
C ARG A 41 1.15 -2.95 -3.13
N TYR A 42 1.01 -3.30 -1.86
CA TYR A 42 2.14 -3.67 -1.02
C TYR A 42 2.91 -4.88 -1.58
N ALA A 43 2.18 -5.90 -2.03
CA ALA A 43 2.76 -7.11 -2.61
C ALA A 43 3.51 -6.85 -3.92
N THR A 44 3.08 -5.84 -4.69
CA THR A 44 3.66 -5.50 -6.00
C THR A 44 4.70 -4.38 -5.94
N SER A 45 4.84 -3.69 -4.81
CA SER A 45 5.79 -2.59 -4.64
C SER A 45 7.17 -3.11 -4.23
N LYS A 46 8.22 -2.66 -4.93
CA LYS A 46 9.62 -2.97 -4.60
C LYS A 46 10.08 -2.24 -3.33
N ASP A 47 9.62 -1.00 -3.15
CA ASP A 47 9.90 -0.19 -1.97
C ASP A 47 8.83 -0.40 -0.91
N LYS A 48 9.18 -1.12 0.16
CA LYS A 48 8.25 -1.50 1.23
C LYS A 48 8.21 -0.44 2.33
N ASN A 49 7.75 0.77 2.02
CA ASN A 49 7.48 1.76 3.07
C ASN A 49 6.13 1.48 3.73
N LEU A 50 6.17 0.71 4.82
CA LEU A 50 4.98 0.19 5.48
C LEU A 50 4.04 1.30 5.99
N LYS A 51 4.59 2.45 6.41
CA LYS A 51 3.80 3.57 6.91
C LYS A 51 3.00 4.24 5.80
N GLU A 52 3.63 4.49 4.67
CA GLU A 52 2.98 5.07 3.48
C GLU A 52 1.94 4.12 2.93
N ASN A 53 2.22 2.81 2.94
CA ASN A 53 1.28 1.80 2.49
C ASN A 53 0.05 1.69 3.40
N ILE A 54 0.21 1.78 4.72
CA ILE A 54 -0.92 1.80 5.65
C ILE A 54 -1.75 3.07 5.46
N ALA A 55 -1.11 4.24 5.38
CA ALA A 55 -1.81 5.51 5.17
C ALA A 55 -2.57 5.51 3.84
N GLY A 56 -1.90 5.10 2.76
CA GLY A 56 -2.51 4.95 1.43
C GLY A 56 -3.61 3.90 1.42
N GLY A 57 -3.47 2.81 2.18
CA GLY A 57 -4.48 1.77 2.27
C GLY A 57 -5.75 2.20 2.99
N ILE A 58 -5.62 2.94 4.09
CA ILE A 58 -6.77 3.54 4.79
C ILE A 58 -7.46 4.56 3.87
N ALA A 59 -6.68 5.45 3.23
CA ALA A 59 -7.23 6.44 2.31
C ALA A 59 -7.93 5.82 1.09
N GLY A 60 -7.36 4.74 0.53
CA GLY A 60 -7.97 3.94 -0.53
C GLY A 60 -9.27 3.28 -0.06
N ALA A 61 -9.27 2.62 1.09
CA ALA A 61 -10.46 1.97 1.63
C ALA A 61 -11.59 2.98 1.94
N LEU A 62 -11.26 4.16 2.45
CA LEU A 62 -12.23 5.25 2.67
C LEU A 62 -12.76 5.80 1.34
N THR A 63 -11.87 6.02 0.37
CA THR A 63 -12.27 6.45 -0.99
C THR A 63 -13.25 5.46 -1.61
N ALA A 64 -12.95 4.16 -1.55
CA ALA A 64 -13.86 3.12 -2.03
C ALA A 64 -15.21 3.16 -1.29
N SER A 65 -15.18 3.25 0.04
CA SER A 65 -16.39 3.23 0.86
C SER A 65 -17.35 4.40 0.57
N TYR A 66 -16.81 5.59 0.27
CA TYR A 66 -17.61 6.77 -0.02
C TYR A 66 -17.98 6.92 -1.49
N VAL A 67 -17.06 6.60 -2.40
CA VAL A 67 -17.25 6.87 -3.83
C VAL A 67 -18.00 5.74 -4.53
N THR A 68 -17.79 4.47 -4.12
CA THR A 68 -18.48 3.33 -4.74
C THR A 68 -20.00 3.43 -4.72
N PRO A 69 -20.69 3.67 -3.58
CA PRO A 69 -22.15 3.77 -3.57
C PRO A 69 -22.69 4.87 -4.50
N LEU A 70 -21.92 5.96 -4.66
CA LEU A 70 -22.28 7.04 -5.56
C LEU A 70 -22.22 6.60 -7.04
N ILE A 71 -21.15 5.88 -7.41
CA ILE A 71 -20.94 5.38 -8.77
C ILE A 71 -21.92 4.25 -9.10
N THR A 72 -22.16 3.32 -8.18
CA THR A 72 -23.12 2.22 -8.38
C THR A 72 -24.54 2.75 -8.52
N SER A 73 -24.92 3.78 -7.76
CA SER A 73 -26.20 4.46 -7.90
C SER A 73 -26.38 5.09 -9.29
N ILE A 74 -25.36 5.78 -9.81
CA ILE A 74 -25.42 6.41 -11.15
C ILE A 74 -25.53 5.35 -12.26
N LEU A 75 -24.79 4.25 -12.11
CA LEU A 75 -24.76 3.18 -13.10
C LEU A 75 -25.91 2.16 -12.92
N SER A 76 -26.79 2.36 -11.94
CA SER A 76 -27.87 1.42 -11.58
C SER A 76 -27.35 -0.01 -11.34
N ILE A 77 -26.18 -0.12 -10.73
CA ILE A 77 -25.55 -1.40 -10.35
C ILE A 77 -25.98 -1.72 -8.92
N ASP A 78 -26.42 -2.96 -8.69
CA ASP A 78 -26.71 -3.44 -7.34
C ASP A 78 -25.44 -3.40 -6.46
N GLU A 79 -25.53 -2.76 -5.29
CA GLU A 79 -24.40 -2.61 -4.36
C GLU A 79 -23.90 -3.96 -3.82
N SER A 80 -24.80 -4.95 -3.75
CA SER A 80 -24.43 -6.29 -3.29
C SER A 80 -23.74 -7.13 -4.38
N SER A 81 -23.68 -6.62 -5.61
CA SER A 81 -23.10 -7.33 -6.74
C SER A 81 -21.57 -7.43 -6.67
N ARG A 82 -21.03 -8.47 -7.32
CA ARG A 82 -19.57 -8.59 -7.53
C ARG A 82 -19.01 -7.42 -8.33
N SER A 83 -19.80 -6.83 -9.24
CA SER A 83 -19.41 -5.66 -10.02
C SER A 83 -19.17 -4.44 -9.12
N ALA A 84 -20.05 -4.18 -8.15
CA ALA A 84 -19.87 -3.11 -7.17
C ALA A 84 -18.61 -3.32 -6.31
N SER A 85 -18.33 -4.58 -5.93
CA SER A 85 -17.07 -4.94 -5.24
C SER A 85 -15.84 -4.67 -6.10
N GLY A 86 -15.87 -5.01 -7.40
CA GLY A 86 -14.76 -4.73 -8.32
C GLY A 86 -14.53 -3.22 -8.54
N ILE A 87 -15.61 -2.44 -8.64
CA ILE A 87 -15.54 -0.97 -8.72
C ILE A 87 -14.90 -0.40 -7.45
N ALA A 88 -15.29 -0.90 -6.27
CA ALA A 88 -14.66 -0.51 -5.01
C ALA A 88 -13.17 -0.84 -4.94
N PHE A 89 -12.74 -1.98 -5.47
CA PHE A 89 -11.33 -2.35 -5.53
C PHE A 89 -10.53 -1.32 -6.35
N VAL A 90 -11.02 -1.00 -7.55
CA VAL A 90 -10.38 -0.06 -8.47
C VAL A 90 -10.36 1.36 -7.88
N LEU A 91 -11.48 1.82 -7.32
CA LEU A 91 -11.55 3.12 -6.65
C LEU A 91 -10.63 3.18 -5.43
N GLY A 92 -10.51 2.07 -4.69
CA GLY A 92 -9.58 1.98 -3.58
C GLY A 92 -8.12 2.10 -4.01
N LEU A 93 -7.74 1.45 -5.12
CA LEU A 93 -6.41 1.62 -5.72
C LEU A 93 -6.17 3.07 -6.15
N ILE A 94 -7.14 3.72 -6.80
CA ILE A 94 -7.03 5.13 -7.20
C ILE A 94 -6.80 6.03 -5.98
N GLY A 95 -7.59 5.87 -4.93
CA GLY A 95 -7.44 6.64 -3.69
C GLY A 95 -6.08 6.42 -3.01
N LEU A 96 -5.57 5.18 -3.06
CA LEU A 96 -4.23 4.87 -2.58
C LEU A 96 -3.15 5.61 -3.38
N TYR A 97 -3.17 5.52 -4.71
CA TYR A 97 -2.16 6.16 -5.56
C TYR A 97 -2.17 7.67 -5.42
N LEU A 98 -3.36 8.27 -5.26
CA LEU A 98 -3.50 9.70 -5.02
C LEU A 98 -2.85 10.11 -3.69
N THR A 99 -3.05 9.30 -2.65
CA THR A 99 -2.43 9.53 -1.34
C THR A 99 -0.91 9.39 -1.40
N GLU A 100 -0.41 8.37 -2.10
CA GLU A 100 1.02 8.17 -2.31
C GLU A 100 1.65 9.37 -3.04
N ALA A 101 0.99 9.87 -4.08
CA ALA A 101 1.43 11.06 -4.81
C ALA A 101 1.47 12.31 -3.90
N LEU A 102 0.42 12.53 -3.10
CA LEU A 102 0.38 13.65 -2.15
C LEU A 102 1.49 13.56 -1.10
N VAL A 103 1.72 12.37 -0.53
CA VAL A 103 2.80 12.16 0.44
C VAL A 103 4.16 12.46 -0.18
N ARG A 104 4.41 12.02 -1.42
CA ARG A 104 5.67 12.33 -2.14
C ARG A 104 5.83 13.82 -2.39
N ILE A 105 4.75 14.52 -2.78
CA ILE A 105 4.78 15.98 -2.97
C ILE A 105 5.12 16.69 -1.65
N ILE A 106 4.47 16.31 -0.55
CA ILE A 106 4.70 16.90 0.78
C ILE A 106 6.11 16.62 1.27
N ALA A 107 6.59 15.37 1.13
CA ALA A 107 7.94 14.98 1.54
C ALA A 107 9.03 15.72 0.73
N ASN A 108 8.80 15.93 -0.57
CA ASN A 108 9.69 16.72 -1.41
C ASN A 108 9.65 18.21 -1.06
N TYR A 109 8.47 18.76 -0.77
CA TYR A 109 8.32 20.15 -0.34
C TYR A 109 9.07 20.45 0.96
N SER A 110 9.10 19.49 1.90
CA SER A 110 9.88 19.62 3.14
C SER A 110 11.40 19.69 2.93
N LYS A 111 11.92 19.14 1.82
CA LYS A 111 13.37 19.13 1.50
C LYS A 111 13.76 20.28 0.57
N HIS A 112 12.85 20.65 -0.34
CA HIS A 112 13.01 21.75 -1.28
C HIS A 112 11.68 22.53 -1.34
N PRO A 113 11.57 23.71 -0.68
CA PRO A 113 10.33 24.49 -0.62
C PRO A 113 10.09 25.23 -1.93
N VAL A 114 9.95 24.48 -3.02
CA VAL A 114 9.54 24.96 -4.33
C VAL A 114 8.20 24.31 -4.60
N ILE A 115 7.15 25.13 -4.75
CA ILE A 115 5.82 24.63 -5.10
C ILE A 115 5.96 24.05 -6.52
N PRO A 116 5.65 22.76 -6.75
CA PRO A 116 5.60 22.22 -8.10
C PRO A 116 4.53 23.00 -8.87
N THR A 117 4.96 23.94 -9.72
CA THR A 117 4.07 24.82 -10.48
C THR A 117 3.40 24.10 -11.66
N ALA A 118 3.68 22.81 -11.86
CA ALA A 118 3.01 22.00 -12.86
C ALA A 118 2.76 20.57 -12.36
N ILE A 119 1.50 20.24 -12.11
CA ILE A 119 0.99 18.88 -12.31
C ILE A 119 0.85 18.71 -13.83
N SER A 120 1.95 18.75 -14.59
CA SER A 120 1.89 18.44 -16.02
C SER A 120 1.93 16.93 -16.20
N LEU A 121 1.20 16.42 -17.20
CA LEU A 121 1.30 15.02 -17.61
C LEU A 121 2.77 14.62 -17.88
N GLU A 122 3.58 15.56 -18.36
CA GLU A 122 5.02 15.38 -18.54
C GLU A 122 5.75 15.14 -17.22
N GLY A 123 5.47 15.93 -16.17
CA GLY A 123 6.12 15.74 -14.86
C GLY A 123 5.82 14.38 -14.22
N ILE A 124 4.61 13.85 -14.42
CA ILE A 124 4.23 12.51 -13.96
C ILE A 124 4.91 11.43 -14.82
N ALA A 125 4.95 11.60 -16.14
CA ALA A 125 5.61 10.67 -17.05
C ALA A 125 7.14 10.59 -16.80
N THR A 126 7.78 11.74 -16.55
CA THR A 126 9.20 11.81 -16.21
C THR A 126 9.47 11.15 -14.86
N ALA A 127 8.63 11.35 -13.84
CA ALA A 127 8.81 10.69 -12.54
C ALA A 127 8.68 9.16 -12.62
N ILE A 128 7.82 8.63 -13.50
CA ILE A 128 7.68 7.19 -13.74
C ILE A 128 8.92 6.63 -14.45
N ASN A 129 9.43 7.31 -15.49
CA ASN A 129 10.63 6.88 -16.22
C ASN A 129 11.91 6.98 -15.38
N VAL A 130 12.07 8.02 -14.56
CA VAL A 130 13.20 8.17 -13.64
C VAL A 130 13.19 7.05 -12.58
N SER A 131 12.01 6.66 -12.10
CA SER A 131 11.87 5.52 -11.18
C SER A 131 12.27 4.18 -11.83
N ALA A 132 12.09 4.04 -13.14
CA ALA A 132 12.52 2.87 -13.90
C ALA A 132 14.04 2.86 -14.16
N GLU A 133 14.65 4.01 -14.44
CA GLU A 133 16.11 4.12 -14.64
C GLU A 133 16.92 3.91 -13.34
N LEU A 134 16.47 4.47 -12.21
CA LEU A 134 17.12 4.25 -10.91
C LEU A 134 17.05 2.78 -10.46
N SER A 135 16.01 2.04 -10.85
CA SER A 135 15.92 0.60 -10.59
C SER A 135 16.87 -0.24 -11.46
N ASN A 136 17.43 0.31 -12.54
CA ASN A 136 18.32 -0.42 -13.46
C ASN A 136 19.81 -0.16 -13.16
N ASN A 137 20.14 1.00 -12.56
CA ASN A 137 21.53 1.38 -12.31
C ASN A 137 22.10 0.84 -10.97
N ASN A 138 21.25 0.39 -10.05
CA ASN A 138 21.68 -0.20 -8.78
C ASN A 138 22.10 -1.68 -8.88
N ASN A 139 21.90 -2.35 -10.02
CA ASN A 139 22.37 -3.72 -10.23
C ASN A 139 23.81 -3.80 -10.78
N ASN A 140 24.45 -2.67 -11.08
CA ASN A 140 25.77 -2.67 -11.73
C ASN A 140 26.88 -2.00 -10.89
N LYS A 141 26.59 -1.60 -9.65
CA LYS A 141 27.54 -0.91 -8.76
C LYS A 141 27.86 -1.69 -7.48
N GLN A 142 27.53 -2.99 -7.42
CA GLN A 142 27.82 -3.80 -6.22
C GLN A 142 28.84 -4.93 -6.46
N ASP A 143 29.36 -5.06 -7.69
CA ASP A 143 30.28 -6.14 -8.06
C ASP A 143 31.73 -5.68 -8.34
N ASN A 144 32.09 -4.41 -8.11
CA ASN A 144 33.40 -3.86 -8.54
C ASN A 144 34.20 -3.10 -7.46
N GLU A 145 33.89 -3.23 -6.16
CA GLU A 145 34.63 -2.53 -5.10
C GLU A 145 35.45 -3.41 -4.14
N ASP A 146 35.59 -4.73 -4.39
CA ASP A 146 36.35 -5.62 -3.49
C ASP A 146 37.74 -6.07 -4.00
N ASP A 147 38.17 -5.73 -5.22
CA ASP A 147 39.42 -6.28 -5.79
C ASP A 147 40.65 -5.34 -5.79
N ASN A 148 40.55 -4.12 -5.25
CA ASN A 148 41.64 -3.13 -5.31
C ASN A 148 42.51 -2.98 -4.04
N ASN A 149 42.50 -3.95 -3.12
CA ASN A 149 43.37 -3.89 -1.93
C ASN A 149 44.21 -5.14 -1.71
N ARG A 150 44.83 -5.66 -2.78
CA ARG A 150 45.77 -6.79 -2.67
C ARG A 150 46.94 -6.71 -3.64
N THR A 151 47.60 -5.56 -3.68
CA THR A 151 48.98 -5.46 -4.14
C THR A 151 49.72 -4.52 -3.23
N ASP A 152 50.45 -5.09 -2.26
CA ASP A 152 51.73 -4.56 -1.80
C ASP A 152 52.45 -5.63 -0.96
N GLY A 153 53.63 -6.03 -1.43
CA GLY A 153 54.64 -6.67 -0.59
C GLY A 153 54.88 -8.16 -0.81
N LYS A 154 55.53 -8.52 -1.93
CA LYS A 154 56.66 -9.48 -1.89
C LYS A 154 57.45 -9.53 -3.21
N SER A 155 58.54 -8.80 -3.24
CA SER A 155 59.74 -9.14 -4.01
C SER A 155 60.97 -8.50 -3.37
N ALA A 156 62.10 -9.21 -3.45
CA ALA A 156 63.46 -8.88 -2.97
C ALA A 156 63.77 -9.14 -1.48
N GLN A 157 64.15 -10.38 -1.15
CA GLN A 157 65.56 -10.80 -0.99
C GLN A 157 65.66 -12.31 -0.87
#